data_AF-A0A533IAE0-F1
#
_entry.id   AF-A0A533IAE0-F1
#
_cell.length_a   1.000
_cell.length_b   1.000
_cell.length_c   1.000
_cell.angle_alpha   90.00
_cell.angle_beta   90.00
_cell.angle_gamma   90.00
#
_symmetry.space_group_name_H-M   'P 1'
#
loop_
_entity.id
_entity.type
_entity.pdbx_description
1 polymer ?
#
loop_
_entity_poly.entity_id
_entity_poly.type
_entity_poly.pdbx_seq_one_letter_code
_entity_poly.pdbx_strand_id
1 'polypeptide(L)'
;MSGDRFIFLPAVSLAILAASCCAAQAQAPAYCAPGGQVEYPLDDSLRAQAHRIRDAARLVSFSEAPAIPGDLPPDELAADELAAARQLQDDMLKWQQQDRAAAQQRAQALVAELDAMPATRRDALLLTAIDAVSTGENALQQIVLLTQPDLIRLYQQALQRNGLQAQADLISEGIAVFGTVDSPYDRYPMLVDDATGQVRDTRIDAALRDLNDRWNGIADKIPATAMQILRSDAAETERMLQGVSKDRMLRYLAISMRICADDWRADPQEAPTGDAGQIRRDLAMLSAFSIRAGNGGVGYYLLESEAGADLPELVQAFKRNDMSRHGSEFGAVLAQFGEPYPHDLAARQDQVEAMTFDLPRALGQLDQYIWDNEIKAAIERLAMTGDVMPDLEQAAPD
;
A
#
# COMPACT_ATOMS: atom_id res chain seq x y z
N MET A 1 58.54 19.27 9.96
CA MET A 1 58.28 18.08 9.12
C MET A 1 57.40 17.14 9.94
N SER A 2 56.36 16.57 9.30
CA SER A 2 55.33 15.65 9.83
C SER A 2 54.55 16.15 11.05
N GLY A 3 53.22 16.22 11.07
CA GLY A 3 52.22 15.44 10.33
C GLY A 3 51.15 15.03 11.35
N ASP A 4 49.90 15.11 10.92
CA ASP A 4 48.71 14.42 11.44
C ASP A 4 47.86 14.98 12.60
N ARG A 5 46.69 15.47 12.16
CA ARG A 5 45.32 15.07 12.56
C ARG A 5 44.78 15.55 13.92
N PHE A 6 44.08 16.69 13.87
CA PHE A 6 42.82 16.87 14.60
C PHE A 6 41.68 16.42 13.68
N ILE A 7 41.01 15.33 14.02
CA ILE A 7 39.76 14.89 13.39
C ILE A 7 38.60 15.27 14.32
N PHE A 8 37.59 15.85 13.69
CA PHE A 8 36.30 16.29 14.19
C PHE A 8 35.56 15.22 15.02
N LEU A 9 34.94 15.67 16.11
CA LEU A 9 33.82 15.00 16.78
C LEU A 9 32.69 16.04 16.86
N PRO A 10 31.60 15.83 16.11
CA PRO A 10 30.29 15.88 16.73
C PRO A 10 29.34 14.84 16.10
N ALA A 11 29.22 13.65 16.69
CA ALA A 11 28.24 12.66 16.22
C ALA A 11 27.83 11.65 17.33
N VAL A 12 27.66 12.11 18.57
CA VAL A 12 27.24 11.22 19.69
C VAL A 12 26.08 11.83 20.51
N SER A 13 25.26 12.71 19.91
CA SER A 13 24.19 13.40 20.67
C SER A 13 22.76 13.18 20.17
N LEU A 14 22.50 12.23 19.27
CA LEU A 14 21.13 11.91 18.83
C LEU A 14 20.64 10.49 19.20
N ALA A 15 21.49 9.63 19.76
CA ALA A 15 21.11 8.26 20.11
C ALA A 15 20.60 8.07 21.56
N ILE A 16 20.49 9.14 22.36
CA ILE A 16 20.13 9.04 23.79
C ILE A 16 18.74 9.61 24.11
N LEU A 17 18.07 10.32 23.19
CA LEU A 17 16.75 10.90 23.45
C LEU A 17 15.55 9.96 23.20
N ALA A 18 15.76 8.76 22.65
CA ALA A 18 14.67 7.80 22.38
C ALA A 18 14.55 6.64 23.39
N ALA A 19 15.48 6.51 24.36
CA ALA A 19 15.59 5.31 25.20
C ALA A 19 15.25 5.53 26.69
N SER A 20 14.66 6.66 27.09
CA SER A 20 14.30 6.90 28.49
C SER A 20 12.90 7.49 28.65
N CYS A 21 11.88 6.62 28.58
CA CYS A 21 10.64 6.76 29.38
C CYS A 21 9.71 5.54 29.18
N CYS A 22 9.90 4.50 29.99
CA CYS A 22 8.87 3.50 30.26
C CYS A 22 8.63 3.46 31.78
N ALA A 23 7.57 4.11 32.25
CA ALA A 23 6.87 3.71 33.47
C ALA A 23 5.53 4.45 33.62
N ALA A 24 4.45 3.68 33.59
CA ALA A 24 3.13 3.91 34.18
C ALA A 24 2.09 4.84 33.48
N GLN A 25 1.03 4.16 33.02
CA GLN A 25 -0.39 4.58 32.92
C GLN A 25 -0.85 5.39 31.69
N ALA A 26 -1.90 4.83 31.06
CA ALA A 26 -2.69 5.26 29.89
C ALA A 26 -1.93 5.33 28.54
N GLN A 27 -2.02 4.24 27.76
CA GLN A 27 -1.56 4.17 26.37
C GLN A 27 -2.48 5.02 25.47
N ALA A 28 -2.01 6.19 25.08
CA ALA A 28 -2.10 6.64 23.69
C ALA A 28 -0.76 6.27 23.00
N PRO A 29 -0.75 5.66 21.81
CA PRO A 29 0.42 4.98 21.24
C PRO A 29 1.47 5.98 20.73
N ALA A 30 2.77 5.62 20.79
CA ALA A 30 3.88 6.47 20.36
C ALA A 30 3.65 7.02 18.93
N TYR A 31 3.18 8.26 18.90
CA TYR A 31 2.29 8.87 17.90
C TYR A 31 2.84 8.86 16.47
N CYS A 32 2.26 7.97 15.63
CA CYS A 32 2.52 7.67 14.21
C CYS A 32 3.44 6.47 13.86
N ALA A 33 3.43 5.39 14.65
CA ALA A 33 3.97 4.12 14.17
C ALA A 33 3.13 3.57 12.98
N PRO A 34 3.74 3.09 11.88
CA PRO A 34 3.02 2.65 10.69
C PRO A 34 2.17 1.41 11.02
N GLY A 35 0.87 1.62 11.10
CA GLY A 35 -0.15 0.58 11.18
C GLY A 35 -1.08 0.73 9.98
N GLY A 36 -1.23 -0.34 9.20
CA GLY A 36 -2.19 -0.44 8.10
C GLY A 36 -1.85 0.41 6.87
N GLN A 37 -1.19 -0.23 5.88
CA GLN A 37 -1.05 0.25 4.49
C GLN A 37 -0.01 1.35 4.20
N VAL A 38 1.05 1.49 5.00
CA VAL A 38 2.14 2.39 4.60
C VAL A 38 3.09 1.66 3.65
N GLU A 39 3.13 2.07 2.37
CA GLU A 39 4.21 1.67 1.45
C GLU A 39 5.55 2.10 2.03
N TYR A 40 6.23 1.17 2.70
CA TYR A 40 7.53 1.31 3.36
C TYR A 40 8.51 2.19 2.56
N PRO A 41 9.42 2.93 3.22
CA PRO A 41 10.60 3.46 2.56
C PRO A 41 11.61 2.30 2.46
N LEU A 42 11.19 1.19 1.83
CA LEU A 42 12.12 0.20 1.34
C LEU A 42 12.87 0.84 0.18
N ASP A 43 14.17 0.59 0.13
CA ASP A 43 15.02 0.98 -0.99
C ASP A 43 14.36 0.55 -2.32
N ASP A 44 14.59 1.30 -3.39
CA ASP A 44 13.92 1.05 -4.67
C ASP A 44 14.15 -0.38 -5.18
N SER A 45 15.31 -0.97 -4.88
CA SER A 45 15.65 -2.36 -5.14
C SER A 45 14.90 -3.34 -4.24
N LEU A 46 14.70 -3.05 -2.95
CA LEU A 46 13.95 -3.91 -2.02
C LEU A 46 12.45 -3.85 -2.29
N ARG A 47 11.88 -2.70 -2.65
CA ARG A 47 10.49 -2.64 -3.12
C ARG A 47 10.35 -3.29 -4.48
N ALA A 48 11.29 -3.07 -5.41
CA ALA A 48 11.32 -3.80 -6.66
C ALA A 48 11.46 -5.30 -6.43
N GLN A 49 12.19 -5.73 -5.39
CA GLN A 49 12.27 -7.13 -4.97
C GLN A 49 10.97 -7.61 -4.35
N ALA A 50 10.29 -6.83 -3.49
CA ALA A 50 8.99 -7.16 -2.92
C ALA A 50 7.90 -7.24 -4.01
N HIS A 51 7.91 -6.31 -4.97
CA HIS A 51 7.07 -6.36 -6.16
C HIS A 51 7.47 -7.52 -7.07
N ARG A 52 8.75 -7.80 -7.28
CA ARG A 52 9.19 -9.02 -7.99
C ARG A 52 8.72 -10.29 -7.28
N ILE A 53 8.73 -10.32 -5.93
CA ILE A 53 8.21 -11.42 -5.13
C ILE A 53 6.71 -11.54 -5.34
N ARG A 54 5.98 -10.44 -5.24
CA ARG A 54 4.54 -10.35 -5.53
C ARG A 54 4.22 -10.75 -6.96
N ASP A 55 4.99 -10.32 -7.94
CA ASP A 55 4.73 -10.50 -9.37
C ASP A 55 5.20 -11.88 -9.83
N ALA A 56 6.22 -12.47 -9.20
CA ALA A 56 6.57 -13.88 -9.34
C ALA A 56 5.57 -14.78 -8.62
N ALA A 57 4.97 -14.28 -7.54
CA ALA A 57 3.83 -14.93 -6.88
C ALA A 57 2.58 -14.82 -7.73
N ARG A 58 2.30 -13.70 -8.40
CA ARG A 58 1.09 -13.54 -9.21
C ARG A 58 1.19 -14.33 -10.51
N LEU A 59 0.13 -15.10 -10.76
CA LEU A 59 -0.17 -15.65 -12.07
C LEU A 59 -0.26 -14.49 -13.06
N VAL A 60 0.55 -14.53 -14.13
CA VAL A 60 0.46 -13.55 -15.21
C VAL A 60 -0.84 -13.83 -15.95
N SER A 61 -1.89 -13.10 -15.57
CA SER A 61 -3.09 -12.83 -16.38
C SER A 61 -3.77 -14.04 -17.02
N PHE A 62 -4.68 -14.70 -16.28
CA PHE A 62 -5.70 -15.56 -16.90
C PHE A 62 -6.61 -14.76 -17.88
N SER A 63 -6.68 -13.43 -17.72
CA SER A 63 -7.48 -12.53 -18.57
C SER A 63 -6.89 -12.23 -19.95
N GLU A 64 -5.62 -12.58 -20.22
CA GLU A 64 -4.98 -12.35 -21.52
C GLU A 64 -5.02 -13.56 -22.45
N ALA A 65 -5.52 -14.70 -21.97
CA ALA A 65 -5.81 -15.82 -22.83
C ALA A 65 -6.89 -15.38 -23.86
N PRO A 66 -6.63 -15.49 -25.17
CA PRO A 66 -7.65 -15.17 -26.16
C PRO A 66 -8.88 -16.01 -25.88
N ALA A 67 -10.05 -15.37 -25.77
CA ALA A 67 -11.30 -16.07 -25.54
C ALA A 67 -11.45 -17.15 -26.62
N ILE A 68 -11.47 -18.42 -26.21
CA ILE A 68 -11.93 -19.50 -27.08
C ILE A 68 -13.38 -19.13 -27.42
N PRO A 69 -13.77 -19.04 -28.70
CA PRO A 69 -15.16 -18.79 -29.06
C PRO A 69 -16.01 -19.90 -28.45
N GLY A 70 -16.62 -19.61 -27.29
CA GLY A 70 -17.11 -20.61 -26.35
C GLY A 70 -18.42 -21.28 -26.75
N ASP A 71 -19.05 -20.86 -27.84
CA ASP A 71 -20.46 -21.20 -28.10
C ASP A 71 -20.76 -21.61 -29.56
N LEU A 72 -19.77 -21.96 -30.38
CA LEU A 72 -20.07 -22.57 -31.68
C LEU A 72 -20.25 -24.08 -31.51
N PRO A 73 -21.45 -24.64 -31.75
CA PRO A 73 -21.67 -26.09 -31.68
C PRO A 73 -20.69 -26.79 -32.64
N PRO A 74 -20.02 -27.89 -32.24
CA PRO A 74 -19.05 -28.60 -33.09
C PRO A 74 -19.62 -29.05 -34.45
N ASP A 75 -20.93 -29.13 -34.53
CA ASP A 75 -21.76 -29.51 -35.66
C ASP A 75 -22.04 -28.36 -36.66
N GLU A 76 -21.69 -27.11 -36.32
CA GLU A 76 -21.87 -25.93 -37.19
C GLU A 76 -20.57 -25.43 -37.85
N LEU A 77 -19.40 -25.90 -37.39
CA LEU A 77 -18.11 -25.49 -37.93
C LEU A 77 -17.73 -26.28 -39.18
N ALA A 78 -17.25 -25.59 -40.21
CA ALA A 78 -16.59 -26.25 -41.34
C ALA A 78 -15.32 -26.99 -40.86
N ALA A 79 -14.90 -28.03 -41.59
CA ALA A 79 -13.80 -28.91 -41.16
C ALA A 79 -12.47 -28.16 -40.96
N ASP A 80 -12.23 -27.10 -41.74
CA ASP A 80 -11.10 -26.19 -41.64
C ASP A 80 -11.20 -25.25 -40.42
N GLU A 81 -12.39 -24.75 -40.11
CA GLU A 81 -12.65 -23.95 -38.90
C GLU A 81 -12.45 -24.77 -37.62
N LEU A 82 -12.92 -26.02 -37.61
CA LEU A 82 -12.70 -26.96 -36.50
C LEU A 82 -11.21 -27.29 -36.32
N ALA A 83 -10.46 -27.44 -37.42
CA ALA A 83 -9.01 -27.67 -37.37
C ALA A 83 -8.27 -26.44 -36.82
N ALA A 84 -8.65 -25.23 -37.22
CA ALA A 84 -8.09 -23.98 -36.71
C ALA A 84 -8.40 -23.79 -35.21
N ALA A 85 -9.62 -24.08 -34.78
CA ALA A 85 -10.02 -24.01 -33.37
C ALA A 85 -9.21 -24.99 -32.49
N ARG A 86 -8.99 -26.22 -32.96
CA ARG A 86 -8.14 -27.20 -32.27
C ARG A 86 -6.68 -26.75 -32.20
N GLN A 87 -6.14 -26.23 -33.28
CA GLN A 87 -4.77 -25.69 -33.30
C GLN A 87 -4.61 -24.52 -32.31
N LEU A 88 -5.58 -23.60 -32.26
CA LEU A 88 -5.58 -22.51 -31.29
C LEU A 88 -5.62 -23.04 -29.85
N GLN A 89 -6.48 -24.04 -29.57
CA GLN A 89 -6.55 -24.67 -28.26
C GLN A 89 -5.22 -25.33 -27.85
N ASP A 90 -4.57 -26.05 -28.78
CA ASP A 90 -3.26 -26.68 -28.55
C ASP A 90 -2.17 -25.62 -28.30
N ASP A 91 -2.17 -24.53 -29.06
CA ASP A 91 -1.22 -23.42 -28.89
C ASP A 91 -1.44 -22.69 -27.55
N MET A 92 -2.69 -22.50 -27.13
CA MET A 92 -3.03 -21.95 -25.82
C MET A 92 -2.56 -22.85 -24.68
N LEU A 93 -2.81 -24.16 -24.76
CA LEU A 93 -2.35 -25.12 -23.76
C LEU A 93 -0.81 -25.13 -23.66
N LYS A 94 -0.13 -25.08 -24.80
CA LYS A 94 1.33 -25.01 -24.86
C LYS A 94 1.86 -23.72 -24.23
N TRP A 95 1.23 -22.57 -24.53
CA TRP A 95 1.58 -21.28 -23.93
C TRP A 95 1.38 -21.31 -22.40
N GLN A 96 0.25 -21.83 -21.90
CA GLN A 96 0.00 -21.98 -20.47
C GLN A 96 1.04 -22.85 -19.76
N GLN A 97 1.44 -23.97 -20.39
CA GLN A 97 2.49 -24.85 -19.87
C GLN A 97 3.85 -24.14 -19.80
N GLN A 98 4.18 -23.35 -20.83
CA GLN A 98 5.42 -22.57 -20.87
C GLN A 98 5.43 -21.45 -19.82
N ASP A 99 4.32 -20.71 -19.67
CA ASP A 99 4.19 -19.69 -18.62
C ASP A 99 4.30 -20.30 -17.22
N ARG A 100 3.62 -21.43 -16.97
CA ARG A 100 3.72 -22.18 -15.71
C ARG A 100 5.15 -22.59 -15.39
N ALA A 101 5.87 -23.13 -16.37
CA ALA A 101 7.28 -23.50 -16.20
C ALA A 101 8.16 -22.27 -15.92
N ALA A 102 7.95 -21.16 -16.63
CA ALA A 102 8.69 -19.92 -16.44
C ALA A 102 8.39 -19.26 -15.09
N ALA A 103 7.15 -19.27 -14.62
CA ALA A 103 6.76 -18.79 -13.29
C ALA A 103 7.39 -19.64 -12.19
N GLN A 104 7.34 -20.97 -12.31
CA GLN A 104 8.01 -21.88 -11.36
C GLN A 104 9.51 -21.63 -11.31
N GLN A 105 10.17 -21.45 -12.47
CA GLN A 105 11.60 -21.15 -12.53
C GLN A 105 11.93 -19.79 -11.88
N ARG A 106 11.13 -18.75 -12.13
CA ARG A 106 11.27 -17.43 -11.48
C ARG A 106 11.12 -17.54 -9.96
N ALA A 107 10.12 -18.29 -9.48
CA ALA A 107 9.90 -18.51 -8.06
C ALA A 107 11.06 -19.25 -7.41
N GLN A 108 11.59 -20.30 -8.05
CA GLN A 108 12.76 -21.03 -7.55
C GLN A 108 14.04 -20.17 -7.49
N ALA A 109 14.29 -19.36 -8.52
CA ALA A 109 15.42 -18.43 -8.52
C ALA A 109 15.29 -17.40 -7.40
N LEU A 110 14.08 -16.89 -7.17
CA LEU A 110 13.79 -15.96 -6.09
C LEU A 110 13.94 -16.60 -4.71
N VAL A 111 13.49 -17.83 -4.52
CA VAL A 111 13.69 -18.59 -3.27
C VAL A 111 15.18 -18.75 -2.98
N ALA A 112 15.99 -19.11 -3.99
CA ALA A 112 17.43 -19.20 -3.85
C ALA A 112 18.10 -17.85 -3.51
N GLU A 113 17.62 -16.75 -4.11
CA GLU A 113 18.06 -15.39 -3.78
C GLU A 113 17.73 -15.04 -2.32
N LEU A 114 16.50 -15.31 -1.88
CA LEU A 114 16.05 -15.08 -0.51
C LEU A 114 16.84 -15.92 0.50
N ASP A 115 17.13 -17.18 0.20
CA ASP A 115 17.92 -18.07 1.07
C ASP A 115 19.38 -17.62 1.21
N ALA A 116 19.93 -16.92 0.21
CA ALA A 116 21.26 -16.32 0.29
C ALA A 116 21.29 -15.02 1.10
N MET A 117 20.13 -14.42 1.42
CA MET A 117 20.07 -13.17 2.20
C MET A 117 20.25 -13.43 3.71
N PRO A 118 20.79 -12.46 4.47
CA PRO A 118 20.74 -12.49 5.93
C PRO A 118 19.30 -12.64 6.42
N ALA A 119 19.08 -13.47 7.45
CA ALA A 119 17.74 -13.82 7.94
C ALA A 119 16.89 -12.58 8.30
N THR A 120 17.49 -11.58 8.96
CA THR A 120 16.84 -10.31 9.33
C THR A 120 16.32 -9.56 8.10
N ARG A 121 17.14 -9.42 7.06
CA ARG A 121 16.77 -8.75 5.81
C ARG A 121 15.71 -9.55 5.05
N ARG A 122 15.88 -10.87 4.96
CA ARG A 122 14.94 -11.78 4.32
C ARG A 122 13.55 -11.68 4.97
N ASP A 123 13.49 -11.75 6.29
CA ASP A 123 12.22 -11.74 7.01
C ASP A 123 11.51 -10.39 6.88
N ALA A 124 12.23 -9.28 6.97
CA ALA A 124 11.65 -7.97 6.71
C ALA A 124 11.09 -7.86 5.28
N LEU A 125 11.84 -8.34 4.27
CA LEU A 125 11.40 -8.32 2.87
C LEU A 125 10.16 -9.21 2.65
N LEU A 126 10.12 -10.40 3.27
CA LEU A 126 8.97 -11.31 3.18
C LEU A 126 7.73 -10.72 3.87
N LEU A 127 7.89 -10.12 5.05
CA LEU A 127 6.78 -9.45 5.75
C LEU A 127 6.25 -8.25 4.96
N THR A 128 7.13 -7.44 4.37
CA THR A 128 6.70 -6.37 3.45
C THR A 128 6.01 -6.91 2.20
N ALA A 129 6.50 -8.03 1.63
CA ALA A 129 5.86 -8.65 0.49
C ALA A 129 4.46 -9.14 0.85
N ILE A 130 4.26 -9.75 2.03
CA ILE A 130 2.95 -10.16 2.56
C ILE A 130 2.04 -8.95 2.68
N ASP A 131 2.49 -7.87 3.33
CA ASP A 131 1.70 -6.64 3.49
C ASP A 131 1.23 -6.09 2.13
N ALA A 132 2.11 -6.08 1.13
CA ALA A 132 1.80 -5.61 -0.22
C ALA A 132 0.79 -6.49 -0.98
N VAL A 133 0.63 -7.77 -0.63
CA VAL A 133 -0.43 -8.65 -1.17
C VAL A 133 -1.66 -8.72 -0.29
N SER A 134 -1.55 -8.39 1.00
CA SER A 134 -2.65 -8.43 1.96
C SER A 134 -3.44 -7.12 2.06
N THR A 135 -3.37 -6.26 1.05
CA THR A 135 -4.17 -5.03 1.03
C THR A 135 -5.59 -5.31 0.51
N GLY A 136 -6.61 -4.92 1.28
CA GLY A 136 -8.03 -4.97 0.90
C GLY A 136 -8.79 -6.15 1.49
N GLU A 137 -10.09 -6.21 1.22
CA GLU A 137 -11.03 -7.17 1.84
C GLU A 137 -10.67 -8.64 1.58
N ASN A 138 -9.99 -8.92 0.46
CA ASN A 138 -9.63 -10.27 0.02
C ASN A 138 -8.15 -10.64 0.20
N ALA A 139 -7.51 -10.07 1.24
CA ALA A 139 -6.08 -10.18 1.52
C ALA A 139 -5.54 -11.63 1.55
N LEU A 140 -6.06 -12.45 2.46
CA LEU A 140 -5.60 -13.83 2.64
C LEU A 140 -5.93 -14.69 1.43
N GLN A 141 -7.10 -14.50 0.83
CA GLN A 141 -7.50 -15.15 -0.41
C GLN A 141 -6.49 -14.88 -1.54
N GLN A 142 -6.02 -13.64 -1.71
CA GLN A 142 -4.98 -13.33 -2.70
C GLN A 142 -3.66 -14.05 -2.40
N ILE A 143 -3.23 -14.07 -1.14
CA ILE A 143 -2.03 -14.79 -0.71
C ILE A 143 -2.15 -16.27 -1.10
N VAL A 144 -3.24 -16.91 -0.70
CA VAL A 144 -3.45 -18.35 -0.86
C VAL A 144 -3.69 -18.72 -2.32
N LEU A 145 -4.54 -18.01 -3.06
CA LEU A 145 -4.87 -18.38 -4.44
C LEU A 145 -3.69 -18.20 -5.39
N LEU A 146 -2.98 -17.08 -5.24
CA LEU A 146 -2.07 -16.62 -6.29
C LEU A 146 -0.64 -17.06 -6.02
N THR A 147 -0.19 -17.12 -4.76
CA THR A 147 1.24 -17.30 -4.45
C THR A 147 1.75 -18.72 -4.69
N GLN A 148 2.96 -18.85 -5.26
CA GLN A 148 3.62 -20.14 -5.45
C GLN A 148 3.90 -20.88 -4.12
N PRO A 149 3.82 -22.23 -4.07
CA PRO A 149 3.99 -23.00 -2.83
C PRO A 149 5.26 -22.71 -2.05
N ASP A 150 6.39 -22.62 -2.76
CA ASP A 150 7.68 -22.39 -2.14
C ASP A 150 7.74 -21.02 -1.44
N LEU A 151 7.10 -20.00 -2.02
CA LEU A 151 6.99 -18.67 -1.42
C LEU A 151 6.00 -18.66 -0.24
N ILE A 152 4.88 -19.38 -0.34
CA ILE A 152 3.93 -19.49 0.79
C ILE A 152 4.63 -20.07 2.01
N ARG A 153 5.44 -21.12 1.82
CA ARG A 153 6.25 -21.70 2.90
C ARG A 153 7.19 -20.68 3.53
N LEU A 154 7.85 -19.84 2.73
CA LEU A 154 8.71 -18.77 3.24
C LEU A 154 7.91 -17.70 4.01
N TYR A 155 6.71 -17.33 3.54
CA TYR A 155 5.81 -16.42 4.25
C TYR A 155 5.41 -16.97 5.62
N GLN A 156 4.94 -18.22 5.68
CA GLN A 156 4.57 -18.87 6.95
C GLN A 156 5.75 -18.88 7.92
N GLN A 157 6.94 -19.24 7.45
CA GLN A 157 8.14 -19.27 8.29
C GLN A 157 8.56 -17.89 8.79
N ALA A 158 8.46 -16.84 7.96
CA ALA A 158 8.78 -15.47 8.37
C ALA A 158 7.77 -14.97 9.43
N LEU A 159 6.48 -15.24 9.25
CA LEU A 159 5.45 -14.91 10.23
C LEU A 159 5.70 -15.63 11.57
N GLN A 160 5.97 -16.93 11.54
CA GLN A 160 6.24 -17.74 12.74
C GLN A 160 7.47 -17.25 13.51
N ARG A 161 8.59 -16.99 12.82
CA ARG A 161 9.83 -16.51 13.45
C ARG A 161 9.65 -15.15 14.15
N ASN A 162 8.71 -14.35 13.67
CA ASN A 162 8.47 -13.00 14.17
C ASN A 162 7.20 -12.89 15.04
N GLY A 163 6.71 -14.01 15.57
CA GLY A 163 5.62 -14.04 16.55
C GLY A 163 4.22 -13.77 15.98
N LEU A 164 4.05 -13.86 14.65
CA LEU A 164 2.80 -13.64 13.93
C LEU A 164 2.12 -14.99 13.62
N GLN A 165 2.02 -15.85 14.64
CA GLN A 165 1.54 -17.23 14.49
C GLN A 165 0.10 -17.30 13.95
N ALA A 166 -0.79 -16.42 14.42
CA ALA A 166 -2.20 -16.42 14.00
C ALA A 166 -2.33 -16.21 12.48
N GLN A 167 -1.55 -15.29 11.90
CA GLN A 167 -1.50 -15.08 10.46
C GLN A 167 -0.92 -16.30 9.72
N ALA A 168 0.13 -16.93 10.24
CA ALA A 168 0.72 -18.13 9.65
C ALA A 168 -0.25 -19.32 9.64
N ASP A 169 -1.04 -19.47 10.69
CA ASP A 169 -2.05 -20.53 10.82
C ASP A 169 -3.18 -20.31 9.80
N LEU A 170 -3.66 -19.07 9.64
CA LEU A 170 -4.68 -18.75 8.64
C LEU A 170 -4.21 -19.02 7.20
N ILE A 171 -2.94 -18.75 6.87
CA ILE A 171 -2.37 -19.15 5.57
C ILE A 171 -2.41 -20.67 5.40
N SER A 172 -2.08 -21.42 6.45
CA SER A 172 -2.11 -22.89 6.44
C SER A 172 -3.53 -23.44 6.26
N GLU A 173 -4.50 -22.87 6.98
CA GLU A 173 -5.92 -23.20 6.84
C GLU A 173 -6.43 -22.89 5.42
N GLY A 174 -6.03 -21.74 4.87
CA GLY A 174 -6.40 -21.34 3.51
C GLY A 174 -5.88 -22.29 2.43
N ILE A 175 -4.62 -22.73 2.53
CA ILE A 175 -4.08 -23.74 1.60
C ILE A 175 -4.86 -25.05 1.73
N ALA A 176 -5.20 -25.45 2.97
CA ALA A 176 -5.90 -26.71 3.22
C ALA A 176 -7.32 -26.75 2.61
N VAL A 177 -7.95 -25.59 2.33
CA VAL A 177 -9.23 -25.52 1.59
C VAL A 177 -9.15 -26.23 0.24
N PHE A 178 -7.97 -26.20 -0.41
CA PHE A 178 -7.72 -26.81 -1.71
C PHE A 178 -7.19 -28.26 -1.63
N GLY A 179 -7.09 -28.82 -0.42
CA GLY A 179 -6.61 -30.19 -0.21
C GLY A 179 -5.13 -30.37 -0.56
N THR A 180 -4.82 -31.34 -1.44
CA THR A 180 -3.44 -31.62 -1.88
C THR A 180 -2.98 -30.75 -3.06
N VAL A 181 -3.83 -29.82 -3.51
CA VAL A 181 -3.55 -28.93 -4.64
C VAL A 181 -2.75 -27.73 -4.16
N ASP A 182 -1.46 -27.73 -4.47
CA ASP A 182 -0.54 -26.72 -3.96
C ASP A 182 -0.32 -25.56 -4.95
N SER A 183 -0.35 -25.86 -6.26
CA SER A 183 -0.04 -24.89 -7.31
C SER A 183 -1.15 -23.84 -7.48
N PRO A 184 -0.81 -22.53 -7.59
CA PRO A 184 -1.81 -21.50 -7.88
C PRO A 184 -2.53 -21.72 -9.23
N TYR A 185 -1.84 -22.27 -10.23
CA TYR A 185 -2.45 -22.64 -11.53
C TYR A 185 -3.55 -23.69 -11.41
N ASP A 186 -3.51 -24.50 -10.35
CA ASP A 186 -4.49 -25.57 -10.14
C ASP A 186 -5.55 -25.13 -9.11
N ARG A 187 -5.21 -24.25 -8.15
CA ARG A 187 -6.16 -23.70 -7.16
C ARG A 187 -7.12 -22.67 -7.77
N TYR A 188 -6.62 -21.79 -8.63
CA TYR A 188 -7.43 -20.70 -9.20
C TYR A 188 -8.65 -21.23 -9.99
N PRO A 189 -8.52 -22.22 -10.90
CA PRO A 189 -9.67 -22.80 -11.62
C PRO A 189 -10.63 -23.60 -10.72
N MET A 190 -10.25 -23.94 -9.48
CA MET A 190 -11.18 -24.56 -8.52
C MET A 190 -12.15 -23.54 -7.94
N LEU A 191 -11.74 -22.27 -7.84
CA LEU A 191 -12.57 -21.20 -7.30
C LEU A 191 -13.34 -20.46 -8.40
N VAL A 192 -12.68 -20.08 -9.49
CA VAL A 192 -13.24 -19.21 -10.53
C VAL A 192 -13.30 -19.97 -11.85
N ASP A 193 -14.42 -19.85 -12.56
CA ASP A 193 -14.55 -20.32 -13.94
C ASP A 193 -14.08 -19.22 -14.91
N ASP A 194 -12.96 -19.44 -15.59
CA ASP A 194 -12.33 -18.44 -16.47
C ASP A 194 -13.24 -17.96 -17.61
N ALA A 195 -14.15 -18.80 -18.10
CA ALA A 195 -15.01 -18.44 -19.22
C ALA A 195 -16.12 -17.46 -18.81
N THR A 196 -16.53 -17.50 -17.54
CA THR A 196 -17.68 -16.74 -17.04
C THR A 196 -17.30 -15.72 -15.95
N GLY A 197 -16.09 -15.82 -15.40
CA GLY A 197 -15.66 -15.09 -14.21
C GLY A 197 -16.45 -15.44 -12.95
N GLN A 198 -17.30 -16.47 -12.99
CA GLN A 198 -18.17 -16.83 -11.88
C GLN A 198 -17.47 -17.77 -10.90
N VAL A 199 -17.91 -17.72 -9.64
CA VAL A 199 -17.48 -18.68 -8.62
C VAL A 199 -17.97 -20.08 -8.99
N ARG A 200 -17.03 -21.00 -9.16
CA ARG A 200 -17.29 -22.40 -9.51
C ARG A 200 -17.66 -23.24 -8.29
N ASP A 201 -16.93 -23.10 -7.19
CA ASP A 201 -17.18 -23.82 -5.93
C ASP A 201 -17.53 -22.84 -4.81
N THR A 202 -18.83 -22.75 -4.51
CA THR A 202 -19.36 -21.87 -3.46
C THR A 202 -18.93 -22.26 -2.06
N ARG A 203 -18.52 -23.52 -1.83
CA ARG A 203 -17.97 -23.98 -0.54
C ARG A 203 -16.54 -23.49 -0.35
N ILE A 204 -15.71 -23.53 -1.41
CA ILE A 204 -14.36 -22.97 -1.38
C ILE A 204 -14.43 -21.45 -1.18
N ASP A 205 -15.30 -20.75 -1.92
CA ASP A 205 -15.49 -19.31 -1.77
C ASP A 205 -15.92 -18.93 -0.35
N ALA A 206 -16.94 -19.60 0.20
CA ALA A 206 -17.40 -19.35 1.56
C ALA A 206 -16.31 -19.60 2.63
N ALA A 207 -15.50 -20.65 2.46
CA ALA A 207 -14.39 -20.94 3.37
C ALA A 207 -13.30 -19.87 3.30
N LEU A 208 -12.96 -19.37 2.12
CA LEU A 208 -11.96 -18.31 1.95
C LEU A 208 -12.46 -16.97 2.49
N ARG A 209 -13.75 -16.66 2.36
CA ARG A 209 -14.35 -15.46 2.97
C ARG A 209 -14.28 -15.48 4.49
N ASP A 210 -14.67 -16.59 5.12
CA ASP A 210 -14.53 -16.75 6.58
C ASP A 210 -13.09 -16.55 7.05
N LEU A 211 -12.12 -17.14 6.31
CA LEU A 211 -10.71 -16.97 6.61
C LEU A 211 -10.22 -15.53 6.38
N ASN A 212 -10.71 -14.82 5.35
CA ASN A 212 -10.42 -13.40 5.14
C ASN A 212 -10.98 -12.54 6.28
N ASP A 213 -12.21 -12.79 6.73
CA ASP A 213 -12.82 -12.06 7.85
C ASP A 213 -12.00 -12.24 9.13
N ARG A 214 -11.55 -13.48 9.39
CA ARG A 214 -10.65 -13.78 10.50
C ARG A 214 -9.29 -13.10 10.34
N TRP A 215 -8.72 -13.07 9.14
CA TRP A 215 -7.47 -12.36 8.85
C TRP A 215 -7.59 -10.86 9.14
N ASN A 216 -8.65 -10.23 8.62
CA ASN A 216 -8.93 -8.80 8.78
C ASN A 216 -9.29 -8.43 10.23
N GLY A 217 -9.84 -9.38 11.00
CA GLY A 217 -10.12 -9.22 12.42
C GLY A 217 -8.88 -9.30 13.32
N ILE A 218 -7.73 -9.76 12.81
CA ILE A 218 -6.47 -9.74 13.57
C ILE A 218 -5.88 -8.33 13.48
N ALA A 219 -5.48 -7.77 14.63
CA ALA A 219 -4.71 -6.52 14.65
C ALA A 219 -3.48 -6.64 13.73
N ASP A 220 -3.41 -5.79 12.71
CA ASP A 220 -2.35 -5.86 11.72
C ASP A 220 -1.02 -5.40 12.32
N LYS A 221 -0.17 -6.39 12.62
CA LYS A 221 1.16 -6.19 13.20
C LYS A 221 2.26 -6.42 12.18
N ILE A 222 1.95 -6.84 10.95
CA ILE A 222 2.96 -7.18 9.94
C ILE A 222 3.85 -5.97 9.63
N PRO A 223 3.30 -4.76 9.38
CA PRO A 223 4.13 -3.59 9.06
C PRO A 223 5.01 -3.15 10.23
N ALA A 224 4.45 -3.09 11.43
CA ALA A 224 5.18 -2.72 12.62
C ALA A 224 6.33 -3.70 12.91
N THR A 225 6.09 -4.99 12.70
CA THR A 225 7.09 -6.05 12.89
C THR A 225 8.20 -5.96 11.86
N ALA A 226 7.87 -5.79 10.57
CA ALA A 226 8.86 -5.58 9.51
C ALA A 226 9.75 -4.37 9.83
N MET A 227 9.15 -3.25 10.26
CA MET A 227 9.88 -2.04 10.64
C MET A 227 10.79 -2.25 11.87
N GLN A 228 10.32 -2.99 12.87
CA GLN A 228 11.13 -3.32 14.04
C GLN A 228 12.37 -4.13 13.65
N ILE A 229 12.21 -5.12 12.75
CA ILE A 229 13.30 -5.93 12.24
C ILE A 229 14.31 -5.06 11.49
N LEU A 230 13.85 -4.20 10.59
CA LEU A 230 14.72 -3.28 9.85
C LEU A 230 15.50 -2.39 10.83
N ARG A 231 14.81 -1.73 11.76
CA ARG A 231 15.41 -0.82 12.76
C ARG A 231 16.37 -1.49 13.74
N SER A 232 16.28 -2.82 13.91
CA SER A 232 17.21 -3.56 14.78
C SER A 232 18.64 -3.59 14.25
N ASP A 233 18.83 -3.28 12.96
CA ASP A 233 20.12 -3.07 12.32
C ASP A 233 20.16 -1.65 11.69
N ALA A 234 20.69 -0.69 12.45
CA ALA A 234 20.77 0.69 12.02
C ALA A 234 21.61 0.87 10.74
N ALA A 235 22.67 0.07 10.56
CA ALA A 235 23.55 0.16 9.40
C ALA A 235 22.92 -0.45 8.14
N GLU A 236 22.11 -1.51 8.27
CA GLU A 236 21.28 -2.00 7.18
C GLU A 236 20.15 -0.99 6.87
N THR A 237 19.47 -0.45 7.89
CA THR A 237 18.42 0.56 7.71
C THR A 237 18.93 1.77 6.95
N GLU A 238 20.07 2.32 7.34
CA GLU A 238 20.70 3.46 6.67
C GLU A 238 21.06 3.13 5.22
N ARG A 239 21.64 1.95 4.95
CA ARG A 239 21.91 1.47 3.58
C ARG A 239 20.64 1.31 2.73
N MET A 240 19.53 0.88 3.34
CA MET A 240 18.25 0.78 2.64
C MET A 240 17.68 2.18 2.36
N LEU A 241 17.72 3.10 3.32
CA LEU A 241 17.21 4.46 3.13
C LEU A 241 17.98 5.25 2.07
N GLN A 242 19.29 4.99 1.89
CA GLN A 242 20.12 5.61 0.83
C GLN A 242 19.62 5.30 -0.60
N GLY A 243 18.88 4.20 -0.80
CA GLY A 243 18.34 3.82 -2.11
C GLY A 243 16.87 4.22 -2.33
N VAL A 244 16.26 4.96 -1.40
CA VAL A 244 14.85 5.38 -1.51
C VAL A 244 14.81 6.73 -2.19
N SER A 245 14.09 6.83 -3.32
CA SER A 245 13.86 8.14 -3.94
C SER A 245 13.11 9.08 -3.01
N LYS A 246 13.46 10.38 -3.04
CA LYS A 246 12.80 11.42 -2.25
C LYS A 246 11.27 11.40 -2.41
N ASP A 247 10.79 11.21 -3.65
CA ASP A 247 9.36 11.07 -3.95
C ASP A 247 8.68 9.95 -3.15
N ARG A 248 9.37 8.81 -2.99
CA ARG A 248 8.87 7.68 -2.22
C ARG A 248 8.89 7.94 -0.72
N MET A 249 9.91 8.59 -0.20
CA MET A 249 9.92 9.01 1.20
C MET A 249 8.77 9.96 1.51
N LEU A 250 8.47 10.89 0.59
CA LEU A 250 7.32 11.78 0.72
C LEU A 250 6.00 11.01 0.65
N ARG A 251 5.89 10.02 -0.24
CA ARG A 251 4.68 9.18 -0.32
C ARG A 251 4.48 8.33 0.94
N TYR A 252 5.55 7.74 1.47
CA TYR A 252 5.52 7.02 2.75
C TYR A 252 5.06 7.93 3.89
N LEU A 253 5.65 9.13 3.97
CA LEU A 253 5.30 10.13 4.96
C LEU A 253 3.85 10.56 4.82
N ALA A 254 3.40 10.80 3.59
CA ALA A 254 2.03 11.21 3.29
C ALA A 254 1.00 10.17 3.76
N ILE A 255 1.25 8.89 3.50
CA ILE A 255 0.37 7.80 3.95
C ILE A 255 0.42 7.66 5.48
N SER A 256 1.60 7.71 6.08
CA SER A 256 1.77 7.63 7.54
C SER A 256 1.01 8.75 8.25
N MET A 257 1.11 9.98 7.72
CA MET A 257 0.44 11.13 8.30
C MET A 257 -1.08 11.09 8.14
N ARG A 258 -1.59 10.49 7.06
CA ARG A 258 -3.03 10.26 6.87
C ARG A 258 -3.60 9.40 8.00
N ILE A 259 -2.93 8.29 8.33
CA ILE A 259 -3.38 7.38 9.41
C ILE A 259 -3.48 8.16 10.73
N CYS A 260 -2.48 8.99 11.04
CA CYS A 260 -2.53 9.81 12.24
C CYS A 260 -3.67 10.84 12.22
N ALA A 261 -3.97 11.44 11.06
CA ALA A 261 -5.12 12.33 10.95
C ALA A 261 -6.45 11.60 11.18
N ASP A 262 -6.58 10.36 10.71
CA ASP A 262 -7.76 9.53 10.98
C ASP A 262 -7.90 9.26 12.49
N ASP A 263 -6.81 8.91 13.17
CA ASP A 263 -6.77 8.72 14.63
C ASP A 263 -7.13 10.00 15.39
N TRP A 264 -6.57 11.15 15.00
CA TRP A 264 -6.87 12.44 15.64
C TRP A 264 -8.32 12.90 15.41
N ARG A 265 -8.95 12.46 14.31
CA ARG A 265 -10.38 12.71 14.07
C ARG A 265 -11.24 11.86 15.01
N ALA A 266 -10.84 10.61 15.24
CA ALA A 266 -11.51 9.72 16.17
C ALA A 266 -11.34 10.14 17.64
N ASP A 267 -10.14 10.58 18.02
CA ASP A 267 -9.82 11.14 19.33
C ASP A 267 -9.03 12.47 19.22
N PRO A 268 -9.72 13.61 19.26
CA PRO A 268 -9.08 14.93 19.20
C PRO A 268 -8.09 15.21 20.33
N GLN A 269 -8.12 14.47 21.45
CA GLN A 269 -7.15 14.64 22.53
C GLN A 269 -5.77 14.10 22.16
N GLU A 270 -5.68 13.20 21.18
CA GLU A 270 -4.43 12.65 20.67
C GLU A 270 -3.77 13.56 19.61
N ALA A 271 -4.46 14.62 19.16
CA ALA A 271 -3.94 15.54 18.17
C ALA A 271 -2.71 16.32 18.71
N PRO A 272 -1.59 16.39 17.96
CA PRO A 272 -0.36 16.99 18.44
C PRO A 272 -0.53 18.51 18.59
N THR A 273 -0.15 19.08 19.73
CA THR A 273 -0.31 20.52 20.00
C THR A 273 0.97 21.31 19.72
N GLY A 274 0.86 22.64 19.66
CA GLY A 274 2.00 23.55 19.39
C GLY A 274 2.43 23.61 17.92
N ASP A 275 3.52 24.34 17.65
CA ASP A 275 4.00 24.64 16.29
C ASP A 275 4.39 23.36 15.52
N ALA A 276 5.15 22.46 16.16
CA ALA A 276 5.50 21.17 15.60
C ALA A 276 4.26 20.30 15.32
N GLY A 277 3.23 20.39 16.18
CA GLY A 277 1.95 19.73 15.96
C GLY A 277 1.17 20.30 14.79
N GLN A 278 1.22 21.62 14.59
CA GLN A 278 0.59 22.25 13.43
C GLN A 278 1.26 21.84 12.12
N ILE A 279 2.60 21.76 12.08
CA ILE A 279 3.33 21.27 10.91
C ILE A 279 2.87 19.85 10.53
N ARG A 280 2.74 18.96 11.53
CA ARG A 280 2.27 17.58 11.30
C ARG A 280 0.83 17.54 10.80
N ARG A 281 -0.06 18.37 11.35
CA ARG A 281 -1.44 18.50 10.83
C ARG A 281 -1.47 18.98 9.39
N ASP A 282 -0.74 20.04 9.07
CA ASP A 282 -0.69 20.58 7.70
C ASP A 282 -0.15 19.55 6.71
N LEU A 283 0.93 18.86 7.10
CA LEU A 283 1.50 17.77 6.33
C LEU A 283 0.48 16.65 6.09
N ALA A 284 -0.28 16.25 7.11
CA ALA A 284 -1.32 15.24 6.98
C ALA A 284 -2.46 15.67 6.05
N MET A 285 -2.92 16.93 6.16
CA MET A 285 -3.98 17.48 5.33
C MET A 285 -3.60 17.52 3.85
N LEU A 286 -2.42 18.10 3.54
CA LEU A 286 -1.93 18.20 2.17
C LEU A 286 -1.71 16.82 1.56
N SER A 287 -1.17 15.88 2.34
CA SER A 287 -0.93 14.50 1.94
C SER A 287 -2.23 13.72 1.66
N ALA A 288 -3.22 13.84 2.56
CA ALA A 288 -4.52 13.21 2.40
C ALA A 288 -5.24 13.72 1.14
N PHE A 289 -5.17 15.03 0.89
CA PHE A 289 -5.69 15.63 -0.34
C PHE A 289 -5.03 15.03 -1.59
N SER A 290 -3.70 15.06 -1.70
CA SER A 290 -2.99 14.54 -2.89
C SER A 290 -3.29 13.07 -3.16
N ILE A 291 -3.33 12.23 -2.13
CA ILE A 291 -3.62 10.79 -2.27
C ILE A 291 -5.07 10.57 -2.72
N ARG A 292 -6.04 11.19 -2.04
CA ARG A 292 -7.46 10.95 -2.31
C ARG A 292 -7.89 11.55 -3.63
N ALA A 293 -7.50 12.79 -3.91
CA ALA A 293 -7.82 13.42 -5.19
C ALA A 293 -7.09 12.72 -6.35
N GLY A 294 -5.91 12.14 -6.12
CA GLY A 294 -5.20 11.29 -7.08
C GLY A 294 -5.98 10.06 -7.54
N ASN A 295 -6.91 9.54 -6.73
CA ASN A 295 -7.68 8.34 -7.05
C ASN A 295 -8.90 8.62 -7.95
N GLY A 296 -9.36 9.87 -8.08
CA GLY A 296 -10.61 10.14 -8.81
C GLY A 296 -10.97 11.62 -9.01
N GLY A 297 -10.02 12.54 -8.83
CA GLY A 297 -10.27 13.98 -8.91
C GLY A 297 -10.59 14.63 -7.56
N VAL A 298 -10.66 15.96 -7.55
CA VAL A 298 -11.11 16.75 -6.38
C VAL A 298 -12.58 16.46 -6.06
N GLY A 299 -13.39 16.14 -7.07
CA GLY A 299 -14.75 15.64 -6.88
C GLY A 299 -14.79 14.37 -6.02
N TYR A 300 -13.95 13.38 -6.33
CA TYR A 300 -13.84 12.16 -5.52
C TYR A 300 -13.36 12.45 -4.09
N TYR A 301 -12.36 13.32 -3.92
CA TYR A 301 -11.89 13.72 -2.58
C TYR A 301 -13.03 14.29 -1.72
N LEU A 302 -13.86 15.16 -2.29
CA LEU A 302 -14.93 15.84 -1.56
C LEU A 302 -16.19 14.98 -1.38
N LEU A 303 -16.57 14.23 -2.41
CA LEU A 303 -17.90 13.61 -2.52
C LEU A 303 -17.90 12.10 -2.40
N GLU A 304 -16.73 11.45 -2.40
CA GLU A 304 -16.61 9.99 -2.33
C GLU A 304 -15.60 9.53 -1.26
N SER A 305 -15.08 10.47 -0.47
CA SER A 305 -14.06 10.22 0.54
C SER A 305 -14.39 10.94 1.85
N GLU A 306 -14.20 10.24 2.97
CA GLU A 306 -14.35 10.82 4.31
C GLU A 306 -13.37 11.97 4.57
N ALA A 307 -12.23 12.01 3.88
CA ALA A 307 -11.28 13.12 3.97
C ALA A 307 -11.84 14.45 3.41
N GLY A 308 -12.94 14.40 2.64
CA GLY A 308 -13.64 15.60 2.17
C GLY A 308 -14.20 16.44 3.31
N ALA A 309 -14.48 15.83 4.47
CA ALA A 309 -14.92 16.54 5.69
C ALA A 309 -13.89 17.57 6.19
N ASP A 310 -12.62 17.41 5.78
CA ASP A 310 -11.50 18.24 6.23
C ASP A 310 -11.24 19.43 5.29
N LEU A 311 -12.09 19.68 4.29
CA LEU A 311 -11.94 20.81 3.35
C LEU A 311 -11.69 22.16 4.06
N PRO A 312 -12.40 22.54 5.16
CA PRO A 312 -12.10 23.77 5.87
C PRO A 312 -10.67 23.84 6.38
N GLU A 313 -10.16 22.75 6.96
CA GLU A 313 -8.80 22.69 7.50
C GLU A 313 -7.76 22.64 6.38
N LEU A 314 -8.04 21.96 5.27
CA LEU A 314 -7.20 21.97 4.07
C LEU A 314 -7.03 23.39 3.51
N VAL A 315 -8.11 24.17 3.45
CA VAL A 315 -8.05 25.58 3.03
C VAL A 315 -7.14 26.40 3.95
N GLN A 316 -7.18 26.15 5.26
CA GLN A 316 -6.29 26.82 6.20
C GLN A 316 -4.83 26.33 6.06
N ALA A 317 -4.62 25.04 5.81
CA ALA A 317 -3.30 24.47 5.57
C ALA A 317 -2.66 25.11 4.33
N PHE A 318 -3.41 25.29 3.23
CA PHE A 318 -2.93 26.03 2.06
C PHE A 318 -2.49 27.46 2.42
N LYS A 319 -3.30 28.20 3.18
CA LYS A 319 -2.98 29.57 3.58
C LYS A 319 -1.73 29.64 4.47
N ARG A 320 -1.60 28.74 5.44
CA ARG A 320 -0.43 28.68 6.35
C ARG A 320 0.87 28.31 5.64
N ASN A 321 0.77 27.62 4.51
CA ASN A 321 1.93 27.11 3.75
C ASN A 321 2.22 27.90 2.48
N ASP A 322 1.83 29.18 2.46
CA ASP A 322 2.06 30.14 1.38
C ASP A 322 1.40 29.75 0.04
N MET A 323 0.44 28.83 0.05
CA MET A 323 -0.30 28.37 -1.13
C MET A 323 -1.56 29.22 -1.34
N SER A 324 -1.38 30.54 -1.41
CA SER A 324 -2.48 31.50 -1.38
C SER A 324 -3.51 31.29 -2.50
N ARG A 325 -3.06 30.90 -3.70
CA ARG A 325 -3.94 30.60 -4.83
C ARG A 325 -4.83 29.38 -4.53
N HIS A 326 -4.22 28.26 -4.11
CA HIS A 326 -4.92 27.06 -3.68
C HIS A 326 -5.96 27.37 -2.60
N GLY A 327 -5.55 28.06 -1.53
CA GLY A 327 -6.45 28.44 -0.44
C GLY A 327 -7.61 29.34 -0.89
N SER A 328 -7.41 30.21 -1.89
CA SER A 328 -8.48 31.04 -2.45
C SER A 328 -9.45 30.24 -3.31
N GLU A 329 -8.96 29.39 -4.22
CA GLU A 329 -9.80 28.64 -5.15
C GLU A 329 -10.59 27.54 -4.41
N PHE A 330 -9.96 26.81 -3.48
CA PHE A 330 -10.67 25.87 -2.60
C PHE A 330 -11.60 26.59 -1.61
N GLY A 331 -11.25 27.80 -1.14
CA GLY A 331 -12.13 28.62 -0.31
C GLY A 331 -13.42 29.05 -1.03
N ALA A 332 -13.34 29.31 -2.34
CA ALA A 332 -14.51 29.63 -3.16
C ALA A 332 -15.44 28.42 -3.35
N VAL A 333 -14.89 27.20 -3.43
CA VAL A 333 -15.68 25.96 -3.39
C VAL A 333 -16.30 25.74 -2.02
N LEU A 334 -15.51 25.87 -0.94
CA LEU A 334 -15.98 25.73 0.44
C LEU A 334 -17.19 26.64 0.74
N ALA A 335 -17.15 27.89 0.28
CA ALA A 335 -18.22 28.86 0.47
C ALA A 335 -19.56 28.44 -0.17
N GLN A 336 -19.56 27.55 -1.16
CA GLN A 336 -20.79 27.07 -1.81
C GLN A 336 -21.56 26.07 -0.94
N PHE A 337 -20.90 25.38 -0.01
CA PHE A 337 -21.53 24.45 0.93
C PHE A 337 -22.16 25.15 2.15
N GLY A 338 -21.93 26.45 2.31
CA GLY A 338 -22.46 27.27 3.41
C GLY A 338 -21.75 27.06 4.76
N GLU A 339 -22.28 27.71 5.80
CA GLU A 339 -21.81 27.57 7.18
C GLU A 339 -22.94 27.03 8.08
N PRO A 340 -22.71 25.95 8.86
CA PRO A 340 -21.47 25.18 8.95
C PRO A 340 -21.25 24.27 7.73
N TYR A 341 -19.98 23.97 7.43
CA TYR A 341 -19.62 23.01 6.41
C TYR A 341 -20.13 21.59 6.78
N PRO A 342 -20.78 20.85 5.87
CA PRO A 342 -21.24 19.49 6.14
C PRO A 342 -20.08 18.49 6.25
N HIS A 343 -19.88 17.96 7.46
CA HIS A 343 -18.88 16.92 7.73
C HIS A 343 -19.34 15.51 7.36
N ASP A 344 -20.64 15.28 7.20
CA ASP A 344 -21.18 14.00 6.71
C ASP A 344 -21.09 13.88 5.18
N LEU A 345 -20.78 12.67 4.70
CA LEU A 345 -20.62 12.38 3.27
C LEU A 345 -21.94 12.53 2.51
N ALA A 346 -23.02 11.93 3.04
CA ALA A 346 -24.33 12.01 2.40
C ALA A 346 -24.82 13.45 2.34
N ALA A 347 -24.66 14.22 3.43
CA ALA A 347 -25.00 15.64 3.43
C ALA A 347 -24.20 16.46 2.39
N ARG A 348 -22.92 16.15 2.14
CA ARG A 348 -22.15 16.79 1.06
C ARG A 348 -22.70 16.42 -0.31
N GLN A 349 -22.97 15.14 -0.55
CA GLN A 349 -23.52 14.64 -1.80
C GLN A 349 -24.89 15.28 -2.11
N ASP A 350 -25.82 15.26 -1.14
CA ASP A 350 -27.15 15.88 -1.23
C ASP A 350 -27.06 17.38 -1.57
N GLN A 351 -26.12 18.09 -0.94
CA GLN A 351 -25.90 19.50 -1.23
C GLN A 351 -25.41 19.72 -2.67
N VAL A 352 -24.47 18.91 -3.16
CA VAL A 352 -23.99 19.03 -4.55
C VAL A 352 -25.07 18.66 -5.56
N GLU A 353 -25.88 17.64 -5.28
CA GLU A 353 -27.04 17.28 -6.13
C GLU A 353 -28.06 18.42 -6.21
N ALA A 354 -28.23 19.19 -5.14
CA ALA A 354 -29.11 20.35 -5.09
C ALA A 354 -28.51 21.61 -5.73
N MET A 355 -27.21 21.63 -6.04
CA MET A 355 -26.52 22.78 -6.64
C MET A 355 -26.60 22.77 -8.18
N THR A 356 -26.40 23.95 -8.78
CA THR A 356 -26.37 24.10 -10.24
C THR A 356 -25.12 23.48 -10.86
N PHE A 357 -25.09 23.35 -12.19
CA PHE A 357 -23.97 22.85 -13.00
C PHE A 357 -22.60 23.53 -12.74
N ASP A 358 -22.56 24.63 -11.99
CA ASP A 358 -21.35 25.42 -11.77
C ASP A 358 -20.39 24.79 -10.75
N LEU A 359 -20.89 24.07 -9.73
CA LEU A 359 -20.02 23.43 -8.74
C LEU A 359 -19.24 22.25 -9.35
N PRO A 360 -19.84 21.27 -10.05
CA PRO A 360 -19.06 20.20 -10.69
C PRO A 360 -17.99 20.71 -11.65
N ARG A 361 -18.26 21.81 -12.37
CA ARG A 361 -17.27 22.48 -13.22
C ARG A 361 -16.14 23.09 -12.39
N ALA A 362 -16.46 23.78 -11.30
CA ALA A 362 -15.47 24.35 -10.40
C ALA A 362 -14.58 23.26 -9.79
N LEU A 363 -15.15 22.11 -9.38
CA LEU A 363 -14.41 20.96 -8.89
C LEU A 363 -13.45 20.41 -9.95
N GLY A 364 -13.89 20.24 -11.19
CA GLY A 364 -13.02 19.79 -12.29
C GLY A 364 -11.90 20.77 -12.64
N GLN A 365 -12.07 22.07 -12.39
CA GLN A 365 -10.98 23.04 -12.54
C GLN A 365 -9.89 22.88 -11.48
N LEU A 366 -10.25 22.43 -10.28
CA LEU A 366 -9.31 22.18 -9.20
C LEU A 366 -8.48 20.90 -9.41
N ASP A 367 -8.86 20.03 -10.36
CA ASP A 367 -8.09 18.80 -10.66
C ASP A 367 -6.65 19.12 -11.13
N GLN A 368 -6.41 20.33 -11.65
CA GLN A 368 -5.06 20.81 -11.97
C GLN A 368 -4.13 20.84 -10.75
N TYR A 369 -4.67 20.82 -9.53
CA TYR A 369 -3.90 20.90 -8.29
C TYR A 369 -3.48 19.55 -7.71
N ILE A 370 -4.01 18.43 -8.22
CA ILE A 370 -3.82 17.11 -7.60
C ILE A 370 -2.34 16.69 -7.58
N TRP A 371 -1.61 17.04 -8.64
CA TRP A 371 -0.19 16.69 -8.85
C TRP A 371 0.68 17.91 -9.11
N ASP A 372 0.23 19.06 -8.63
CA ASP A 372 0.94 20.31 -8.80
C ASP A 372 2.25 20.30 -7.98
N ASN A 373 3.26 21.03 -8.49
CA ASN A 373 4.57 21.08 -7.86
C ASN A 373 4.56 21.91 -6.55
N GLU A 374 3.58 22.79 -6.34
CA GLU A 374 3.48 23.60 -5.13
C GLU A 374 3.08 22.75 -3.91
N ILE A 375 2.11 21.84 -4.06
CA ILE A 375 1.70 20.92 -2.99
C ILE A 375 2.85 19.99 -2.64
N LYS A 376 3.52 19.42 -3.65
CA LYS A 376 4.69 18.58 -3.44
C LYS A 376 5.80 19.35 -2.70
N ALA A 377 6.12 20.56 -3.14
CA ALA A 377 7.14 21.40 -2.49
C ALA A 377 6.75 21.81 -1.07
N ALA A 378 5.47 22.05 -0.79
CA ALA A 378 4.97 22.34 0.55
C ALA A 378 5.09 21.12 1.48
N ILE A 379 4.69 19.94 1.01
CA ILE A 379 4.87 18.67 1.74
C ILE A 379 6.35 18.42 2.04
N GLU A 380 7.24 18.61 1.07
CA GLU A 380 8.69 18.49 1.25
C GLU A 380 9.22 19.43 2.32
N ARG A 381 8.88 20.73 2.22
CA ARG A 381 9.32 21.74 3.17
C ARG A 381 8.83 21.44 4.57
N LEU A 382 7.56 21.06 4.74
CA LEU A 382 6.97 20.70 6.03
C LEU A 382 7.62 19.46 6.64
N ALA A 383 7.91 18.46 5.81
CA ALA A 383 8.58 17.25 6.25
C ALA A 383 9.98 17.54 6.84
N MET A 384 10.72 18.45 6.19
CA MET A 384 12.05 18.88 6.65
C MET A 384 11.97 19.76 7.90
N THR A 385 11.08 20.77 7.93
CA THR A 385 10.98 21.69 9.07
C THR A 385 10.38 21.04 10.32
N GLY A 386 9.51 20.04 10.14
CA GLY A 386 8.88 19.31 11.23
C GLY A 386 9.74 18.19 11.82
N ASP A 387 10.97 17.99 11.32
CA ASP A 387 11.84 16.86 11.67
C ASP A 387 11.11 15.50 11.55
N VAL A 388 10.23 15.40 10.55
CA VAL A 388 9.44 14.19 10.28
C VAL A 388 10.12 13.30 9.24
N MET A 389 11.11 13.86 8.53
CA MET A 389 11.95 13.17 7.57
C MET A 389 13.42 13.36 7.98
N PRO A 390 14.26 12.30 8.02
CA PRO A 390 15.69 12.46 8.21
C PRO A 390 16.26 13.38 7.13
N ASP A 391 17.29 14.15 7.47
CA ASP A 391 17.95 15.12 6.59
C ASP A 391 18.43 14.46 5.29
N LEU A 392 17.58 14.51 4.26
CA LEU A 392 17.73 13.77 3.00
C LEU A 392 18.96 14.19 2.21
N GLU A 393 19.42 15.42 2.41
CA GLU A 393 20.60 15.97 1.76
C GLU A 393 21.89 15.25 2.17
N GLN A 394 21.90 14.50 3.27
CA GLN A 394 23.04 13.69 3.68
C GLN A 394 22.98 12.24 3.18
N ALA A 395 21.81 11.78 2.70
CA ALA A 395 21.56 10.38 2.34
C ALA A 395 21.63 10.10 0.83
N ALA A 396 21.59 11.13 -0.02
CA ALA A 396 21.73 10.99 -1.46
C ALA A 396 23.17 11.33 -1.89
N PRO A 397 24.00 10.38 -2.36
CA PRO A 397 25.18 10.74 -3.12
C PRO A 397 24.75 11.32 -4.49
N ASP A 398 25.40 12.40 -4.90
CA ASP A 398 25.24 13.07 -6.21
C ASP A 398 25.24 12.11 -7.42
#